data_AF-A0A101VU40-F1
#
_entry.id   AF-A0A101VU40-F1
#
_cell.length_a   1.000
_cell.length_b   1.000
_cell.length_c   1.000
_cell.angle_alpha   90.00
_cell.angle_beta   90.00
_cell.angle_gamma   90.00
#
_symmetry.space_group_name_H-M   'P 1'
#
loop_
_entity.id
_entity.type
_entity.pdbx_description
1 polymer ?
#
loop_
_entity_poly.entity_id
_entity_poly.type
_entity_poly.pdbx_seq_one_letter_code
_entity_poly.pdbx_strand_id
1 'polypeptide(L)'
;MNRTNIFYTIVAVFFVAIFVFIYVVLVTENKNNSRDYVKSIEMFNRKKNTIEMKKVEIQTLESEDRITSFAADSLNLIRSSDVFEKITISKTQLKQIELVLKEKYE
;
A
#
# COMPACT_ATOMS: atom_id res chain seq x y z
N MET A 1 -58.36 37.65 -24.78
CA MET A 1 -57.00 37.22 -24.39
C MET A 1 -56.51 36.24 -25.45
N ASN A 2 -55.45 36.57 -26.20
CA ASN A 2 -55.03 35.79 -27.38
C ASN A 2 -54.54 34.39 -26.96
N ARG A 3 -55.10 33.35 -27.56
CA ARG A 3 -54.76 31.93 -27.28
C ARG A 3 -53.26 31.63 -27.45
N THR A 4 -52.60 32.34 -28.37
CA THR A 4 -51.15 32.29 -28.59
C THR A 4 -50.36 32.72 -27.35
N ASN A 5 -50.73 33.82 -26.69
CA ASN A 5 -50.01 34.30 -25.49
C ASN A 5 -50.13 33.34 -24.31
N ILE A 6 -51.28 32.67 -24.18
CA ILE A 6 -51.52 31.65 -23.14
C ILE A 6 -50.62 30.43 -23.41
N PHE A 7 -50.52 29.97 -24.65
CA PHE A 7 -49.66 28.85 -25.04
C PHE A 7 -48.17 29.14 -24.73
N TYR A 8 -47.67 30.32 -25.10
CA TYR A 8 -46.28 30.71 -24.78
C TYR A 8 -46.01 30.75 -23.28
N THR A 9 -46.96 31.22 -22.48
CA THR A 9 -46.82 31.26 -21.01
C THR A 9 -46.74 29.85 -20.42
N ILE A 10 -47.59 28.92 -20.89
CA ILE A 10 -47.57 27.52 -20.45
C ILE A 10 -46.22 26.86 -20.80
N VAL A 11 -45.74 27.08 -22.03
CA VAL A 11 -44.45 26.55 -22.47
C VAL A 11 -43.30 27.12 -21.64
N ALA A 12 -43.30 28.42 -21.34
CA ALA A 12 -42.28 29.04 -20.50
C ALA A 12 -42.24 28.46 -19.09
N VAL A 13 -43.40 28.26 -18.45
CA VAL A 13 -43.49 27.64 -17.11
C VAL A 13 -42.99 26.20 -17.14
N PHE A 14 -43.29 25.45 -18.21
CA PHE A 14 -42.81 24.09 -18.37
C PHE A 14 -41.28 24.01 -18.48
N PHE A 15 -40.66 24.92 -19.24
CA PHE A 15 -39.20 25.00 -19.32
C PHE A 15 -38.56 25.35 -17.98
N VAL A 16 -39.15 26.27 -17.22
CA VAL A 16 -38.66 26.61 -15.87
C VAL A 16 -38.73 25.39 -14.95
N ALA A 17 -39.83 24.62 -14.99
CA ALA A 17 -39.97 23.40 -14.20
C ALA A 17 -38.91 22.34 -14.55
N ILE A 18 -38.61 22.14 -15.85
CA ILE A 18 -37.53 21.25 -16.30
C ILE A 18 -36.19 21.72 -15.75
N PHE A 19 -35.91 23.02 -15.81
CA PHE A 19 -34.64 23.58 -15.36
C PHE A 19 -34.43 23.35 -13.86
N VAL A 20 -35.48 23.56 -13.06
CA VAL A 20 -35.46 23.28 -11.61
C VAL A 20 -35.23 21.79 -11.35
N PHE A 21 -35.88 20.90 -12.12
CA PHE A 21 -35.69 19.46 -11.99
C PHE A 21 -34.24 19.04 -12.28
N ILE A 22 -33.66 19.52 -13.39
CA ILE A 22 -32.26 19.24 -13.75
C ILE A 22 -31.32 19.73 -12.66
N TYR A 23 -31.54 20.94 -12.13
CA TYR A 23 -30.73 21.49 -11.05
C TYR A 23 -30.76 20.59 -9.80
N VAL A 24 -31.94 20.13 -9.37
CA VAL A 24 -32.08 19.26 -8.20
C VAL A 24 -31.36 17.92 -8.41
N VAL A 25 -31.46 17.33 -9.60
CA VAL A 25 -30.75 16.09 -9.95
C VAL A 25 -29.24 16.32 -9.86
N LEU A 26 -28.71 17.37 -10.47
CA LEU A 26 -27.28 17.69 -10.45
C LEU A 26 -26.75 17.92 -9.03
N VAL A 27 -27.48 18.65 -8.19
CA VAL A 27 -27.10 18.88 -6.79
C VAL A 27 -27.07 17.56 -6.01
N THR A 28 -28.04 16.68 -6.27
CA THR A 28 -28.12 15.37 -5.62
C THR A 28 -26.98 14.45 -6.04
N GLU A 29 -26.71 14.38 -7.35
CA GLU A 29 -25.59 13.61 -7.89
C GLU A 29 -24.25 14.12 -7.38
N ASN A 30 -24.05 15.44 -7.35
CA ASN A 30 -22.81 16.04 -6.85
C ASN A 30 -22.60 15.72 -5.36
N LYS A 31 -23.66 15.78 -4.54
CA LYS A 31 -23.61 15.41 -3.13
C LYS A 31 -23.26 13.93 -2.94
N ASN A 32 -23.85 13.05 -3.74
CA ASN A 32 -23.56 11.62 -3.70
C ASN A 32 -22.12 11.33 -4.13
N ASN A 33 -21.68 11.91 -5.25
CA ASN A 33 -20.32 11.75 -5.75
C ASN A 33 -19.27 12.27 -4.76
N SER A 34 -19.53 13.42 -4.13
CA SER A 34 -18.67 13.96 -3.06
C SER A 34 -18.55 12.99 -1.88
N ARG A 35 -19.68 12.43 -1.43
CA ARG A 35 -19.69 11.44 -0.35
C ARG A 35 -18.89 10.19 -0.71
N ASP A 36 -19.04 9.68 -1.92
CA ASP A 36 -18.34 8.48 -2.36
C ASP A 36 -16.83 8.74 -2.51
N TYR A 37 -16.46 9.91 -3.02
CA TYR A 37 -15.07 10.35 -3.06
C TYR A 37 -14.42 10.40 -1.66
N VAL A 38 -15.11 11.00 -0.67
CA VAL A 38 -14.61 11.03 0.72
C VAL A 38 -14.44 9.62 1.28
N LYS A 39 -15.41 8.72 1.07
CA LYS A 39 -15.31 7.32 1.51
C LYS A 39 -14.12 6.60 0.88
N SER A 40 -13.89 6.80 -0.42
CA SER A 40 -12.75 6.21 -1.12
C SER A 40 -11.42 6.71 -0.56
N ILE A 41 -11.31 8.00 -0.24
CA ILE A 41 -10.13 8.56 0.43
C ILE A 41 -9.93 7.95 1.82
N GLU A 42 -10.99 7.85 2.62
CA GLU A 42 -10.91 7.25 3.95
C GLU A 42 -10.46 5.79 3.88
N MET A 43 -11.01 4.99 2.94
CA MET A 43 -10.58 3.62 2.73
C MET A 43 -9.11 3.54 2.30
N PHE A 44 -8.67 4.42 1.41
CA PHE A 44 -7.29 4.49 0.97
C PHE A 44 -6.34 4.81 2.15
N ASN A 45 -6.68 5.82 2.95
CA ASN A 45 -5.90 6.21 4.12
C ASN A 45 -5.84 5.10 5.17
N ARG A 46 -6.95 4.39 5.42
CA ARG A 46 -6.95 3.21 6.31
C ARG A 46 -5.97 2.14 5.83
N LYS A 47 -6.00 1.79 4.54
CA LYS A 47 -5.06 0.81 3.97
C LYS A 47 -3.61 1.28 4.09
N LYS A 48 -3.34 2.56 3.81
CA LYS A 48 -2.01 3.16 3.97
C LYS A 48 -1.52 3.06 5.41
N ASN A 49 -2.35 3.43 6.39
CA ASN A 49 -2.01 3.35 7.81
C ASN A 49 -1.73 1.90 8.25
N THR A 50 -2.50 0.92 7.77
CA THR A 50 -2.22 -0.49 8.04
C THR A 50 -0.86 -0.92 7.51
N ILE A 51 -0.49 -0.49 6.30
CA ILE A 51 0.83 -0.79 5.72
C ILE A 51 1.93 -0.13 6.56
N GLU A 52 1.75 1.12 6.96
CA GLU A 52 2.72 1.85 7.77
C GLU A 52 2.91 1.21 9.14
N MET A 53 1.83 0.80 9.80
CA MET A 53 1.89 0.05 11.06
C MET A 53 2.64 -1.28 10.91
N LYS A 54 2.35 -2.06 9.85
CA LYS A 54 3.09 -3.30 9.56
C LYS A 54 4.56 -3.03 9.25
N LYS A 55 4.88 -1.93 8.59
CA LYS A 55 6.27 -1.52 8.33
C LYS A 55 6.99 -1.21 9.64
N VAL A 56 6.36 -0.49 10.55
CA VAL A 56 6.91 -0.23 11.89
C VAL A 56 7.11 -1.54 12.63
N GLU A 57 6.14 -2.45 12.60
CA GLU A 57 6.26 -3.79 13.21
C GLU A 57 7.45 -4.57 12.64
N ILE A 58 7.60 -4.61 11.32
CA ILE A 58 8.78 -5.21 10.66
C ILE A 58 10.06 -4.56 11.16
N GLN A 59 10.15 -3.23 11.21
CA GLN A 59 11.33 -2.53 11.73
C GLN A 59 11.62 -2.89 13.19
N THR A 60 10.59 -3.07 14.02
CA THR A 60 10.79 -3.53 15.39
C THR A 60 11.29 -4.98 15.47
N LEU A 61 10.87 -5.85 14.55
CA LEU A 61 11.32 -7.24 14.46
C LEU A 61 12.73 -7.37 13.87
N GLU A 62 13.07 -6.51 12.91
CA GLU A 62 14.39 -6.41 12.29
C GLU A 62 15.42 -5.70 13.17
N SER A 63 15.00 -5.12 14.31
CA SER A 63 15.94 -4.50 15.24
C SER A 63 16.99 -5.52 15.68
N GLU A 64 18.26 -5.18 15.44
CA GLU A 64 19.41 -6.04 15.74
C GLU A 64 19.43 -6.48 17.20
N ASP A 65 18.97 -5.63 18.12
CA ASP A 65 18.84 -5.92 19.55
C ASP A 65 17.90 -7.10 19.84
N ARG A 66 16.80 -7.24 19.09
CA ARG A 66 15.88 -8.39 19.27
C ARG A 66 16.40 -9.65 18.59
N ILE A 67 17.04 -9.51 17.44
CA ILE A 67 17.66 -10.64 16.73
C ILE A 67 18.78 -11.24 17.59
N THR A 68 19.63 -10.40 18.16
CA THR A 68 20.73 -10.82 19.05
C THR A 68 20.19 -11.39 20.36
N SER A 69 19.18 -10.77 20.98
CA SER A 69 18.53 -11.33 22.18
C SER A 69 17.88 -12.68 21.92
N PHE A 70 17.15 -12.84 20.82
CA PHE A 70 16.54 -14.12 20.45
C PHE A 70 17.59 -15.20 20.16
N ALA A 71 18.68 -14.86 19.45
CA ALA A 71 19.77 -15.79 19.18
C ALA A 71 20.50 -16.21 20.47
N ALA A 72 20.69 -15.27 21.41
CA ALA A 72 21.25 -15.57 22.71
C ALA A 72 20.32 -16.48 23.54
N ASP A 73 19.04 -16.12 23.64
CA ASP A 73 18.10 -16.78 24.54
C ASP A 73 17.57 -18.13 23.99
N SER A 74 17.34 -18.21 22.68
CA SER A 74 16.70 -19.39 22.05
C SER A 74 17.69 -20.36 21.42
N LEU A 75 18.85 -19.86 20.98
CA LEU A 75 19.85 -20.67 20.27
C LEU A 75 21.17 -20.80 21.05
N ASN A 76 21.25 -20.19 22.25
CA ASN A 76 22.45 -20.15 23.08
C ASN A 76 23.67 -19.60 22.31
N LEU A 77 23.43 -18.74 21.33
CA LEU A 77 24.45 -18.17 20.47
C LEU A 77 25.00 -16.90 21.11
N ILE A 78 26.32 -16.86 21.31
CA ILE A 78 27.01 -15.72 21.90
C ILE A 78 27.43 -14.79 20.78
N ARG A 79 27.15 -13.50 20.90
CA ARG A 79 27.60 -12.49 19.93
C ARG A 79 29.13 -12.44 19.94
N SER A 80 29.75 -12.73 18.79
CA SER A 80 31.20 -12.54 18.63
C SER A 80 31.52 -11.06 18.68
N SER A 81 32.40 -10.65 19.62
CA SER A 81 32.96 -9.30 19.68
C SER A 81 34.03 -9.05 18.62
N ASP A 82 34.53 -10.13 18.00
CA ASP A 82 35.58 -10.06 17.01
C ASP A 82 34.99 -9.96 15.59
N VAL A 83 35.62 -9.11 14.77
CA VAL A 83 35.38 -9.07 13.32
C VAL A 83 35.58 -10.48 12.79
N PHE A 84 34.56 -11.04 12.13
CA PHE A 84 34.64 -12.37 11.51
C PHE A 84 36.00 -12.51 10.81
N GLU A 85 36.78 -13.49 11.26
CA GLU A 85 38.11 -13.73 10.74
C GLU A 85 37.99 -13.88 9.22
N LYS A 86 38.62 -12.96 8.48
CA LYS A 86 38.48 -12.90 7.03
C LYS A 86 39.22 -14.10 6.45
N ILE A 87 38.52 -15.23 6.31
CA ILE A 87 39.08 -16.46 5.75
C ILE A 87 39.51 -16.16 4.31
N THR A 88 40.78 -15.84 4.14
CA THR A 88 41.36 -15.53 2.83
C THR A 88 41.77 -16.85 2.21
N ILE A 89 40.83 -17.50 1.54
CA ILE A 89 41.08 -18.75 0.82
C ILE A 89 41.87 -18.42 -0.45
N SER A 90 43.03 -19.05 -0.62
CA SER A 90 43.77 -18.93 -1.87
C SER A 90 43.00 -19.60 -3.02
N LYS A 91 43.05 -19.01 -4.21
CA LYS A 91 42.39 -19.59 -5.41
C LYS A 91 42.85 -21.03 -5.68
N THR A 92 44.08 -21.38 -5.29
CA THR A 92 44.64 -22.72 -5.44
C THR A 92 43.99 -23.73 -4.50
N GLN A 93 43.73 -23.35 -3.25
CA GLN A 93 43.01 -24.21 -2.28
C GLN A 93 41.56 -24.45 -2.72
N LEU A 94 40.90 -23.44 -3.30
CA LEU A 94 39.55 -23.59 -3.83
C LEU A 94 39.49 -24.65 -4.95
N LYS A 95 40.48 -24.63 -5.87
CA LYS A 95 40.59 -25.62 -6.95
C LYS A 95 40.89 -27.03 -6.45
N GLN A 96 41.69 -27.17 -5.39
CA GLN A 96 41.95 -28.48 -4.79
C GLN A 96 40.70 -29.06 -4.14
N ILE A 97 39.90 -28.24 -3.45
CA ILE A 97 38.62 -28.67 -2.87
C ILE A 97 37.66 -29.10 -3.99
N GLU A 98 37.59 -28.35 -5.08
CA GLU A 98 36.75 -28.68 -6.24
C GLU A 98 37.15 -30.03 -6.88
N LEU A 99 38.44 -30.30 -7.03
CA LEU A 99 38.96 -31.59 -7.53
C LEU A 99 38.60 -32.76 -6.61
N VAL A 100 38.84 -32.62 -5.31
CA VAL A 100 38.52 -33.67 -4.32
C VAL A 100 37.02 -33.96 -4.27
N LEU A 101 36.18 -32.92 -4.39
CA LEU A 101 34.74 -33.12 -4.47
C LEU A 101 34.35 -33.88 -5.74
N LYS A 102 34.92 -33.51 -6.88
CA LYS A 102 34.60 -34.18 -8.15
C LYS A 102 34.99 -35.66 -8.16
N GLU A 103 36.17 -36.00 -7.65
CA GLU A 103 36.64 -37.40 -7.54
C GLU A 103 35.82 -38.25 -6.56
N LYS A 104 35.16 -37.63 -5.57
CA LYS A 104 34.37 -38.35 -4.56
C LYS A 104 32.93 -38.63 -4.99
N TYR A 105 32.47 -37.98 -6.06
CA TYR A 105 31.11 -38.09 -6.60
C TYR A 105 31.07 -38.64 -8.04
N GLU A 106 32.21 -39.11 -8.57
CA GLU A 106 32.31 -40.07 -9.70
C GLU A 106 32.52 -41.49 -9.16
#